data_AF-A0A6F9DJZ5-F1
#
_entry.id   AF-A0A6F9DJZ5-F1
#
_cell.length_a   1.000
_cell.length_b   1.000
_cell.length_c   1.000
_cell.angle_alpha   90.00
_cell.angle_beta   90.00
_cell.angle_gamma   90.00
#
_symmetry.space_group_name_H-M   'P 1'
#
loop_
_entity.id
_entity.type
_entity.pdbx_description
1 polymer ?
#
loop_
_entity_poly.entity_id
_entity_poly.type
_entity_poly.pdbx_seq_one_letter_code
_entity_poly.pdbx_strand_id
1 'polypeptide(L)'
;MAPGIQHQAIEWMGFKLKNSQVQERECCLLLDEVQISAAVEYDVGLNQYIGLISPAFQSDNCSTEHMHLATHVLCFMLKGLSTKWKQVVGRKLLTNSCESVLLFNSSTAYYFNAVYQHLRSY
;
A
#
# COMPACT_ATOMS: atom_id res chain seq x y z
N MET A 1 2.19 2.68 -12.26
CA MET A 1 1.44 2.50 -10.98
C MET A 1 2.28 3.03 -9.83
N ALA A 2 1.89 4.14 -9.20
CA ALA A 2 2.71 4.75 -8.15
C ALA A 2 2.72 3.95 -6.84
N PRO A 3 3.88 3.67 -6.25
CA PRO A 3 3.98 3.16 -4.88
C PRO A 3 3.58 4.22 -3.84
N GLY A 4 3.27 3.76 -2.63
CA GLY A 4 2.94 4.62 -1.48
C GLY A 4 1.48 4.54 -1.05
N ILE A 5 1.12 5.40 -0.09
CA ILE A 5 -0.23 5.53 0.45
C ILE A 5 -1.08 6.37 -0.51
N GLN A 6 -2.28 5.89 -0.81
CA GLN A 6 -3.26 6.61 -1.60
C GLN A 6 -4.12 7.50 -0.70
N HIS A 7 -3.56 8.63 -0.25
CA HIS A 7 -4.23 9.54 0.68
C HIS A 7 -5.61 9.99 0.20
N GLN A 8 -5.75 10.34 -1.09
CA GLN A 8 -7.04 10.71 -1.67
C GLN A 8 -8.06 9.57 -1.56
N ALA A 9 -7.67 8.34 -1.87
CA ALA A 9 -8.58 7.19 -1.76
C ALA A 9 -9.04 6.95 -0.31
N ILE A 10 -8.14 7.14 0.66
CA ILE A 10 -8.46 7.03 2.08
C ILE A 10 -9.41 8.16 2.51
N GLU A 11 -9.18 9.39 2.06
CA GLU A 11 -10.03 10.54 2.34
C GLU A 11 -11.46 10.33 1.80
N TRP A 12 -11.59 9.92 0.54
CA TRP A 12 -12.87 9.56 -0.07
C TRP A 12 -13.58 8.43 0.71
N MET A 13 -12.82 7.45 1.19
CA MET A 13 -13.35 6.40 2.06
C MET A 13 -13.85 6.97 3.39
N GLY A 14 -13.13 7.89 4.01
CA GLY A 14 -13.59 8.59 5.22
C GLY A 14 -14.92 9.30 5.02
N PHE A 15 -15.09 10.02 3.90
CA PHE A 15 -16.38 10.66 3.55
C PHE A 15 -17.51 9.66 3.37
N LYS A 16 -17.24 8.52 2.71
CA LYS A 16 -18.22 7.46 2.54
C LYS A 16 -18.65 6.87 3.89
N LEU A 17 -17.69 6.60 4.77
CA LEU A 17 -17.93 5.99 6.07
C LEU A 17 -18.67 6.92 7.04
N LYS A 18 -18.45 8.24 6.96
CA LYS A 18 -19.22 9.25 7.72
C LYS A 18 -20.72 9.12 7.52
N ASN A 19 -21.14 8.88 6.27
CA ASN A 19 -22.54 8.80 5.88
C ASN A 19 -23.12 7.37 5.96
N SER A 20 -22.30 6.40 6.36
CA SER A 20 -22.69 4.99 6.49
C SER A 20 -23.20 4.66 7.89
N GLN A 21 -24.01 3.60 7.98
CA GLN A 21 -24.46 3.06 9.26
C GLN A 21 -23.29 2.49 10.06
N VAL A 22 -23.41 2.45 11.40
CA VAL A 22 -22.34 2.00 12.31
C VAL A 22 -21.79 0.61 11.92
N GLN A 23 -22.68 -0.32 11.56
CA GLN A 23 -22.32 -1.68 11.13
C GLN A 23 -21.48 -1.69 9.85
N GLU A 24 -21.70 -0.74 8.93
CA GLU A 24 -20.97 -0.67 7.66
C GLU A 24 -19.56 -0.09 7.79
N ARG A 25 -19.22 0.47 8.96
CA ARG A 25 -17.90 1.04 9.26
C ARG A 25 -16.87 -0.02 9.64
N GLU A 26 -17.33 -1.22 9.98
CA GLU A 26 -16.43 -2.34 10.24
C GLU A 26 -15.76 -2.80 8.93
N CYS A 27 -14.44 -2.80 8.94
CA CYS A 27 -13.63 -3.22 7.81
C CYS A 27 -12.40 -4.02 8.27
N CYS A 28 -11.87 -4.82 7.36
CA CYS A 28 -10.58 -5.48 7.54
C CYS A 28 -9.54 -4.92 6.56
N LEU A 29 -8.28 -4.91 7.00
CA LEU A 29 -7.15 -4.70 6.12
C LEU A 29 -6.75 -6.05 5.51
N LEU A 30 -6.72 -6.10 4.19
CA LEU A 30 -6.22 -7.20 3.40
C LEU A 30 -4.88 -6.82 2.80
N LEU A 31 -3.97 -7.80 2.79
CA LEU A 31 -2.73 -7.73 2.03
C LEU A 31 -2.83 -8.74 0.90
N ASP A 32 -2.37 -8.33 -0.27
CA ASP A 32 -2.23 -9.21 -1.42
C ASP A 32 -0.92 -8.90 -2.13
N GLU A 33 -0.25 -9.94 -2.60
CA GLU A 33 1.01 -9.80 -3.32
C GLU A 33 0.81 -10.17 -4.77
N VAL A 34 1.19 -9.25 -5.66
CA VAL A 34 1.01 -9.39 -7.10
C VAL A 34 2.38 -9.39 -7.77
N GLN A 35 2.69 -10.46 -8.49
CA GLN A 35 3.88 -10.50 -9.34
C GLN A 35 3.69 -9.57 -10.54
N ILE A 36 4.72 -8.78 -10.86
CA ILE A 36 4.76 -7.86 -11.99
C ILE A 36 5.98 -8.11 -12.86
N SER A 37 5.91 -7.72 -14.12
CA SER A 37 7.09 -7.68 -14.99
C SER A 37 8.04 -6.58 -14.54
N ALA A 38 9.30 -6.93 -14.35
CA ALA A 38 10.35 -5.97 -14.02
C ALA A 38 10.57 -5.01 -15.20
N ALA A 39 10.18 -3.75 -15.01
CA ALA A 39 10.36 -2.68 -15.98
C ALA A 39 10.49 -1.35 -15.24
N VAL A 40 11.23 -0.40 -15.82
CA VAL A 40 11.25 0.99 -15.37
C VAL A 40 10.49 1.82 -16.38
N GLU A 41 9.48 2.52 -15.90
CA GLU A 41 8.67 3.44 -16.69
C GLU A 41 8.78 4.83 -16.09
N TYR A 42 8.89 5.84 -16.94
CA TYR A 42 8.84 7.22 -16.50
C TYR A 42 7.39 7.69 -16.48
N ASP A 43 6.89 8.05 -15.29
CA ASP A 43 5.55 8.59 -15.12
C ASP A 43 5.61 10.12 -15.22
N VAL A 44 5.08 10.65 -16.32
CA VAL A 44 5.06 12.10 -16.60
C VAL A 44 4.22 12.87 -15.57
N GLY A 45 3.15 12.26 -15.05
CA GLY A 45 2.28 12.89 -14.07
C GLY A 45 2.94 13.05 -12.70
N LEU A 46 3.85 12.13 -12.36
CA LEU A 46 4.59 12.15 -11.10
C LEU A 46 6.02 12.66 -11.25
N ASN A 47 6.45 12.97 -12.48
CA ASN A 47 7.80 13.42 -12.82
C ASN A 47 8.90 12.53 -12.21
N GLN A 48 8.69 11.21 -12.22
CA GLN A 48 9.60 10.26 -11.60
C GLN A 48 9.60 8.91 -12.32
N TYR A 49 10.71 8.17 -12.16
CA TYR A 49 10.80 6.79 -12.60
C TYR A 49 10.08 5.86 -11.60
N ILE A 50 9.23 4.99 -12.13
CA ILE A 50 8.50 3.96 -11.40
C ILE A 50 9.02 2.60 -11.84
N GLY A 51 9.04 1.63 -10.91
CA GLY A 51 9.50 0.27 -11.17
C GLY A 51 10.76 -0.10 -10.42
N LEU A 52 11.30 0.84 -9.64
CA LEU A 52 12.34 0.57 -8.65
C LEU A 52 11.73 0.21 -7.30
N ILE A 53 12.50 -0.53 -6.51
CA ILE A 53 12.11 -0.91 -5.15
C ILE A 53 11.83 0.31 -4.27
N SER A 54 10.86 0.19 -3.37
CA SER A 54 10.56 1.29 -2.45
C SER A 54 11.72 1.48 -1.45
N PRO A 55 12.28 2.70 -1.31
CA PRO A 55 13.55 2.93 -0.60
C PRO A 55 13.52 2.58 0.89
N ALA A 56 12.34 2.56 1.53
CA ALA A 56 12.19 2.18 2.93
C ALA A 56 12.56 0.72 3.27
N PHE A 57 12.89 -0.10 2.26
CA PHE A 57 13.22 -1.53 2.37
C PHE A 57 14.53 -1.89 1.70
N GLN A 58 15.34 -0.90 1.33
CA GLN A 58 16.75 -1.18 1.09
C GLN A 58 17.32 -1.66 2.43
N SER A 59 17.66 -2.95 2.50
CA SER A 59 18.42 -3.46 3.63
C SER A 59 19.71 -2.65 3.72
N ASP A 60 20.16 -2.31 4.93
CA ASP A 60 21.36 -1.49 5.19
C ASP A 60 22.67 -2.08 4.59
N ASN A 61 22.61 -3.27 4.00
CA ASN A 61 23.71 -3.96 3.32
C ASN A 61 23.60 -3.93 1.79
N CYS A 62 22.57 -3.31 1.21
CA CYS A 62 22.45 -3.12 -0.22
C CYS A 62 23.15 -1.80 -0.57
N SER A 63 24.40 -1.90 -1.01
CA SER A 63 25.19 -0.77 -1.47
C SER A 63 24.36 0.11 -2.40
N THR A 64 24.43 1.42 -2.14
CA THR A 64 23.70 2.54 -2.75
C THR A 64 23.84 2.67 -4.28
N GLU A 65 24.45 1.69 -4.94
CA GLU A 65 24.89 1.71 -6.34
C GLU A 65 24.04 0.82 -7.26
N HIS A 66 23.11 0.01 -6.73
CA HIS A 66 22.26 -0.85 -7.55
C HIS A 66 20.76 -0.56 -7.34
N MET A 67 20.19 0.22 -8.26
CA MET A 67 18.75 0.37 -8.40
C MET A 67 18.14 -0.98 -8.79
N HIS A 68 17.59 -1.70 -7.81
CA HIS A 68 16.93 -2.98 -8.06
C HIS A 68 15.53 -2.78 -8.64
N LEU A 69 15.21 -3.55 -9.69
CA LEU A 69 13.89 -3.59 -10.30
C LEU A 69 12.90 -4.30 -9.38
N ALA A 70 11.70 -3.75 -9.28
CA ALA A 70 10.59 -4.38 -8.60
C ALA A 70 10.01 -5.49 -9.47
N THR A 71 9.83 -6.66 -8.88
CA THR A 71 9.21 -7.85 -9.51
C THR A 71 7.88 -8.20 -8.85
N HIS A 72 7.59 -7.62 -7.68
CA HIS A 72 6.37 -7.86 -6.92
C HIS A 72 5.79 -6.54 -6.39
N VAL A 73 4.48 -6.52 -6.20
CA VAL A 73 3.74 -5.41 -5.61
C VAL A 73 2.93 -5.93 -4.42
N LEU A 74 3.20 -5.38 -3.25
CA LEU A 74 2.38 -5.63 -2.07
C LEU A 74 1.24 -4.60 -2.02
N CYS A 75 0.00 -5.04 -2.22
CA CYS A 75 -1.18 -4.21 -2.19
C CYS A 75 -1.83 -4.22 -0.81
N PHE A 76 -2.11 -3.04 -0.27
CA PHE A 76 -2.89 -2.84 0.95
C PHE A 76 -4.31 -2.45 0.57
N MET A 77 -5.29 -3.23 1.00
CA MET A 77 -6.70 -3.02 0.65
C MET A 77 -7.57 -3.00 1.90
N LEU A 78 -8.52 -2.09 1.96
CA LEU A 78 -9.60 -2.14 2.93
C LEU A 78 -10.81 -2.85 2.33
N LYS A 79 -11.46 -3.69 3.11
CA LYS A 79 -12.69 -4.38 2.73
C LYS A 79 -13.74 -4.25 3.85
N GLY A 80 -14.94 -3.83 3.49
CA GLY A 80 -16.08 -3.80 4.41
C GLY A 80 -16.50 -5.19 4.86
N LEU A 81 -16.83 -5.35 6.14
CA LEU A 81 -17.30 -6.62 6.69
C LEU A 81 -18.79 -6.84 6.46
N SER A 82 -19.62 -5.83 6.74
CA SER A 82 -21.08 -5.92 6.56
C SER A 82 -21.53 -5.61 5.13
N THR A 83 -20.86 -4.66 4.46
CA THR A 83 -21.18 -4.25 3.09
C THR A 83 -20.06 -4.60 2.12
N LYS A 84 -20.44 -5.01 0.91
CA LYS A 84 -19.48 -5.43 -0.12
C LYS A 84 -18.83 -4.22 -0.79
N TRP A 85 -17.79 -3.69 -0.18
CA TRP A 85 -16.89 -2.73 -0.81
C TRP A 85 -15.43 -3.13 -0.57
N LYS A 86 -14.56 -2.75 -1.50
CA LYS A 86 -13.10 -2.93 -1.42
C LYS A 86 -12.41 -1.70 -2.01
N GLN A 87 -11.35 -1.23 -1.37
CA GLN A 87 -10.57 -0.08 -1.83
C GLN A 87 -9.08 -0.35 -1.60
N VAL A 88 -8.25 -0.15 -2.63
CA VAL A 88 -6.80 -0.14 -2.46
C VAL A 88 -6.41 1.17 -1.79
N VAL A 89 -5.66 1.08 -0.70
CA VAL A 89 -5.21 2.23 0.11
C VAL A 89 -3.71 2.44 0.06
N GLY A 90 -2.95 1.47 -0.43
CA GLY A 90 -1.51 1.65 -0.64
C GLY A 90 -0.87 0.50 -1.41
N ARG A 91 0.34 0.75 -1.93
CA ARG A 91 1.14 -0.25 -2.65
C ARG A 91 2.62 -0.15 -2.32
N LYS A 92 3.21 -1.29 -2.02
CA LYS A 92 4.65 -1.61 -1.88
C LYS A 92 5.28 -2.10 -3.18
N LEU A 93 6.44 -1.61 -3.64
CA LEU A 93 7.23 -2.30 -4.68
C LEU A 93 8.36 -3.12 -4.05
N LEU A 94 8.47 -4.40 -4.41
CA LEU A 94 9.34 -5.42 -3.79
C LEU A 94 10.14 -6.22 -4.84
N THR A 95 11.24 -6.85 -4.41
CA THR A 95 12.12 -7.69 -5.28
C THR A 95 11.83 -9.18 -5.21
N ASN A 96 11.18 -9.64 -4.15
CA ASN A 96 10.93 -11.06 -3.92
C ASN A 96 9.61 -11.25 -3.15
N SER A 97 9.09 -12.47 -3.23
CA SER A 97 7.82 -12.84 -2.61
C SER A 97 7.91 -13.09 -1.09
N CYS A 98 9.13 -13.22 -0.56
CA CYS A 98 9.33 -13.61 0.84
C CYS A 98 9.41 -12.39 1.80
N GLU A 99 9.69 -11.19 1.26
CA GLU A 99 9.79 -9.94 2.04
C GLU A 99 8.42 -9.44 2.54
N SER A 100 7.31 -9.87 1.93
CA SER A 100 5.94 -9.59 2.37
C SER A 100 5.61 -10.16 3.76
N VAL A 101 6.24 -11.28 4.14
CA VAL A 101 6.06 -11.92 5.45
C VAL A 101 6.87 -11.22 6.56
N LEU A 102 8.07 -10.72 6.25
CA LEU A 102 8.90 -9.96 7.20
C LEU A 102 8.30 -8.58 7.53
N LEU A 103 7.51 -8.03 6.61
CA LEU A 103 6.82 -6.75 6.71
C LEU A 103 5.72 -6.68 7.78
N PHE A 104 5.24 -7.82 8.26
CA PHE A 104 4.17 -7.90 9.27
C PHE A 104 4.51 -7.16 10.57
N ASN A 105 5.80 -7.10 10.94
CA ASN A 105 6.20 -6.75 12.31
C ASN A 105 6.37 -5.25 12.60
N SER A 106 6.61 -4.38 11.60
CA SER A 106 6.90 -2.96 11.88
C SER A 106 6.25 -1.98 10.91
N SER A 107 6.39 -2.21 9.60
CA SER A 107 5.81 -1.31 8.60
C SER A 107 4.33 -1.56 8.34
N THR A 108 3.87 -2.81 8.29
CA THR A 108 2.43 -3.09 8.15
C THR A 108 1.63 -2.52 9.33
N ALA A 109 2.16 -2.61 10.55
CA ALA A 109 1.57 -2.00 11.74
C ALA A 109 1.53 -0.46 11.64
N TYR A 110 2.60 0.19 11.14
CA TYR A 110 2.60 1.64 10.90
C TYR A 110 1.56 2.05 9.86
N TYR A 111 1.49 1.36 8.73
CA TYR A 111 0.51 1.65 7.67
C TYR A 111 -0.92 1.37 8.15
N PHE A 112 -1.13 0.28 8.88
CA PHE A 112 -2.43 -0.03 9.50
C PHE A 112 -2.82 1.06 10.50
N ASN A 113 -1.91 1.48 11.39
CA ASN A 113 -2.19 2.54 12.36
C ASN A 113 -2.43 3.88 11.66
N ALA A 114 -1.66 4.25 10.63
CA ALA A 114 -1.86 5.48 9.88
C ALA A 114 -3.24 5.51 9.19
N VAL A 115 -3.62 4.41 8.53
CA VAL A 115 -4.93 4.27 7.88
C VAL A 115 -6.05 4.25 8.94
N TYR A 116 -5.88 3.51 10.03
CA TYR A 116 -6.85 3.38 11.12
C TYR A 116 -7.09 4.72 11.82
N GLN A 117 -6.04 5.45 12.20
CA GLN A 117 -6.14 6.77 12.83
C GLN A 117 -6.83 7.77 11.89
N HIS A 118 -6.50 7.72 10.60
CA HIS A 118 -7.12 8.61 9.62
C HIS A 118 -8.59 8.29 9.35
N LEU A 119 -9.01 7.03 9.46
CA LEU A 119 -10.43 6.66 9.32
C LEU A 119 -11.21 6.83 10.62
N ARG A 120 -10.55 6.78 11.79
CA ARG A 120 -11.20 6.97 13.11
C ARG A 120 -11.58 8.43 13.38
N SER A 121 -10.93 9.39 12.73
CA SER A 121 -11.31 10.81 12.83
C SER A 121 -12.61 11.15 12.06
N TYR A 122 -13.24 10.15 11.43
CA TYR A 122 -14.45 10.25 10.63
C TYR A 122 -15.60 9.46 11.26
#